data_AF-A0A1I1ISM4-F1
#
_entry.id   AF-A0A1I1ISM4-F1
#
_cell.length_a   1.000
_cell.length_b   1.000
_cell.length_c   1.000
_cell.angle_alpha   90.00
_cell.angle_beta   90.00
_cell.angle_gamma   90.00
#
_symmetry.space_group_name_H-M   'P 1'
#
loop_
_entity.id
_entity.type
_entity.pdbx_description
1 polymer ?
#
loop_
_entity_poly.entity_id
_entity_poly.type
_entity_poly.pdbx_seq_one_letter_code
_entity_poly.pdbx_strand_id
1 'polypeptide(L)'
;MATNADPVQMRSFATGAEQTADSIRGMLNSLMGQLSGLESTWKGRGGTSFIQVKSTVETEVNKLHAALTAMGGDIRTAANNYDTGDEEQSSAMQSVQSTTTGITAGLA
;
A
#
# COMPACT_ATOMS: atom_id res chain seq x y z
N MET A 1 -24.10 -11.07 0.90
CA MET A 1 -23.27 -10.14 1.70
C MET A 1 -21.84 -10.27 1.19
N ALA A 2 -21.37 -9.30 0.40
CA ALA A 2 -19.99 -9.24 -0.07
C ALA A 2 -19.25 -8.26 0.84
N THR A 3 -18.60 -8.76 1.89
CA THR A 3 -17.82 -7.94 2.85
C THR A 3 -16.41 -8.49 2.99
N ASN A 4 -15.75 -8.81 1.88
CA ASN A 4 -14.44 -9.46 1.92
C ASN A 4 -13.24 -8.51 1.97
N ALA A 5 -13.47 -7.21 2.14
CA ALA A 5 -12.40 -6.29 2.51
C ALA A 5 -12.96 -5.11 3.31
N ASP A 6 -12.65 -5.06 4.60
CA ASP A 6 -12.89 -3.88 5.42
C ASP A 6 -11.96 -2.74 4.92
N PRO A 7 -12.49 -1.60 4.45
CA PRO A 7 -11.70 -0.47 3.98
C PRO A 7 -10.65 0.00 4.99
N VAL A 8 -10.91 -0.17 6.29
CA VAL A 8 -9.96 0.16 7.37
C VAL A 8 -8.76 -0.78 7.37
N GLN A 9 -8.99 -2.09 7.21
CA GLN A 9 -7.92 -3.09 7.14
C GLN A 9 -7.05 -2.88 5.89
N MET A 10 -7.68 -2.55 4.77
CA MET A 10 -7.02 -2.20 3.53
C MET A 10 -6.08 -1.00 3.69
N ARG A 11 -6.56 0.11 4.28
CA ARG A 11 -5.71 1.28 4.55
C ARG A 11 -4.57 0.96 5.53
N SER A 12 -4.84 0.18 6.57
CA SER A 12 -3.82 -0.24 7.54
C SER A 12 -2.72 -1.07 6.89
N PHE A 13 -3.07 -1.98 5.98
CA PHE A 13 -2.09 -2.77 5.23
C PHE A 13 -1.21 -1.88 4.34
N ALA A 14 -1.82 -0.92 3.63
CA ALA A 14 -1.07 0.03 2.80
C ALA A 14 -0.05 0.83 3.60
N THR A 15 -0.44 1.35 4.77
CA THR A 15 0.48 2.07 5.66
C THR A 15 1.60 1.17 6.20
N GLY A 16 1.29 -0.08 6.57
CA GLY A 16 2.30 -1.04 7.05
C GLY A 16 3.32 -1.43 5.96
N ALA A 17 2.85 -1.56 4.72
CA ALA A 17 3.68 -1.80 3.55
C ALA A 17 4.67 -0.64 3.31
N GLU A 18 4.19 0.61 3.31
CA GLU A 18 5.02 1.82 3.19
C GLU A 18 6.07 1.89 4.32
N GLN A 19 5.66 1.69 5.57
CA GLN A 19 6.57 1.71 6.74
C GLN A 19 7.67 0.63 6.65
N THR A 20 7.32 -0.57 6.18
CA THR A 20 8.28 -1.66 6.01
C THR A 20 9.30 -1.32 4.93
N ALA A 21 8.86 -0.70 3.83
CA ALA A 21 9.74 -0.26 2.75
C ALA A 21 10.76 0.78 3.25
N ASP A 22 10.31 1.77 4.02
CA ASP A 22 11.17 2.80 4.60
C ASP A 22 12.17 2.21 5.61
N SER A 23 11.73 1.25 6.42
CA SER A 23 12.61 0.56 7.37
C SER A 23 13.73 -0.20 6.67
N ILE A 24 13.40 -0.97 5.62
CA ILE A 24 14.39 -1.70 4.82
C ILE A 24 15.39 -0.73 4.19
N ARG A 25 14.92 0.39 3.64
CA ARG A 25 15.77 1.43 3.07
C ARG A 25 16.69 2.06 4.12
N GLY A 26 16.18 2.33 5.31
CA GLY A 26 16.96 2.87 6.44
C GLY A 26 18.07 1.90 6.87
N MET A 27 17.75 0.62 7.02
CA MET A 27 18.73 -0.43 7.34
C MET A 27 19.82 -0.54 6.26
N LEU A 28 19.44 -0.48 4.98
CA LEU A 28 20.41 -0.52 3.88
C LEU A 28 21.36 0.69 3.91
N ASN A 29 20.81 1.89 4.09
CA ASN A 29 21.62 3.11 4.18
C ASN A 29 22.59 3.05 5.36
N SER A 30 22.14 2.53 6.51
CA SER A 30 22.98 2.34 7.69
C SER A 30 24.12 1.34 7.41
N LEU A 31 23.78 0.18 6.84
CA LEU A 31 24.74 -0.85 6.44
C LEU A 31 25.77 -0.27 5.46
N MET A 32 25.33 0.51 4.48
CA MET A 32 26.21 1.15 3.51
C MET A 32 27.12 2.21 4.11
N GLY A 33 26.62 3.00 5.06
CA GLY A 33 27.43 3.98 5.79
C GLY A 33 28.52 3.30 6.62
N GLN A 34 28.18 2.21 7.32
CA GLN A 34 29.15 1.40 8.06
C GLN A 34 30.23 0.83 7.13
N LEU A 35 29.83 0.30 5.98
CA LEU A 35 30.75 -0.30 5.02
C LEU A 35 31.63 0.70 4.27
N SER A 36 31.18 1.93 4.03
CA SER A 36 32.03 2.97 3.45
C SER A 36 33.22 3.32 4.36
N GLY A 37 33.05 3.24 5.68
CA GLY A 37 34.17 3.36 6.64
C GLY A 37 35.20 2.23 6.52
N LEU A 38 34.79 1.04 6.11
CA LEU A 38 35.63 -0.14 5.87
C LEU A 38 36.20 -0.20 4.44
N GLU A 39 35.77 0.68 3.54
CA GLU A 39 36.16 0.69 2.13
C GLU A 39 37.67 0.93 1.93
N SER A 40 38.28 1.71 2.83
CA SER A 40 39.73 1.87 2.94
C SER A 40 40.46 0.53 3.13
N THR A 41 39.84 -0.41 3.86
CA THR A 41 40.39 -1.73 4.19
C THR A 41 40.11 -2.77 3.11
N TRP A 42 39.06 -2.59 2.31
CA TRP A 42 38.60 -3.58 1.32
C TRP A 42 39.12 -3.32 -0.10
N LYS A 43 40.02 -2.35 -0.28
CA LYS A 43 40.67 -2.04 -1.57
C LYS A 43 41.35 -3.29 -2.15
N GLY A 44 40.66 -3.94 -3.08
CA GLY A 44 41.04 -5.23 -3.67
C GLY A 44 39.82 -6.00 -4.19
N ARG A 45 39.96 -7.33 -4.40
CA ARG A 45 38.90 -8.21 -4.95
C ARG A 45 37.58 -8.21 -4.16
N GLY A 46 37.60 -7.87 -2.86
CA GLY A 46 36.41 -7.75 -2.02
C GLY A 46 35.57 -6.50 -2.31
N GLY A 47 36.19 -5.40 -2.74
CA GLY A 47 35.49 -4.14 -3.02
C GLY A 47 34.54 -4.23 -4.20
N THR A 48 34.91 -4.94 -5.27
CA THR A 48 34.05 -5.07 -6.47
C THR A 48 32.79 -5.88 -6.19
N SER A 49 32.92 -7.03 -5.52
CA SER A 49 31.77 -7.85 -5.12
C SER A 49 30.85 -7.10 -4.15
N PHE A 50 31.44 -6.31 -3.25
CA PHE A 50 30.68 -5.48 -2.33
C PHE A 50 29.86 -4.38 -3.06
N ILE A 51 30.48 -3.67 -4.00
CA ILE A 51 29.79 -2.66 -4.83
C ILE A 51 28.65 -3.30 -5.64
N GLN A 52 28.86 -4.51 -6.17
CA GLN A 52 27.81 -5.24 -6.89
C GLN A 52 26.64 -5.60 -5.98
N VAL A 53 26.91 -6.17 -4.80
CA VAL A 53 25.85 -6.50 -3.83
C VAL A 53 25.11 -5.24 -3.41
N LYS A 54 25.81 -4.13 -3.14
CA LYS A 54 25.18 -2.82 -2.86
C LYS A 54 24.21 -2.44 -3.98
N SER A 55 24.68 -2.41 -5.22
CA SER A 55 23.90 -1.98 -6.38
C SER A 55 22.66 -2.86 -6.59
N THR A 56 22.79 -4.18 -6.42
CA THR A 56 21.67 -5.12 -6.45
C THR A 56 20.68 -4.83 -5.34
N VAL A 57 21.14 -4.68 -4.09
CA VAL A 57 20.22 -4.44 -2.97
C VAL A 57 19.52 -3.09 -3.10
N GLU A 58 20.21 -2.02 -3.52
CA GLU A 58 19.57 -0.73 -3.82
C GLU A 58 18.48 -0.86 -4.89
N THR A 59 18.76 -1.63 -5.95
CA THR A 59 17.80 -1.89 -7.03
C THR A 59 16.57 -2.64 -6.52
N GLU A 60 16.77 -3.72 -5.77
CA GLU A 60 15.68 -4.55 -5.25
C GLU A 60 14.84 -3.81 -4.21
N VAL A 61 15.45 -2.98 -3.35
CA VAL A 61 14.73 -2.13 -2.40
C VAL A 61 13.88 -1.08 -3.13
N ASN A 62 14.39 -0.46 -4.19
CA ASN A 62 13.61 0.48 -4.99
C ASN A 62 12.41 -0.21 -5.68
N LYS A 63 12.61 -1.42 -6.23
CA LYS A 63 11.53 -2.22 -6.81
C LYS A 63 10.48 -2.59 -5.78
N LEU A 64 10.92 -3.04 -4.59
CA LEU A 64 10.03 -3.39 -3.49
C LEU A 64 9.21 -2.18 -3.02
N HIS A 65 9.86 -1.03 -2.83
CA HIS A 65 9.19 0.22 -2.48
C HIS A 65 8.16 0.60 -3.55
N ALA A 66 8.53 0.60 -4.83
CA ALA A 66 7.60 0.91 -5.92
C ALA A 66 6.40 -0.04 -5.96
N ALA A 67 6.62 -1.35 -5.75
CA ALA A 67 5.55 -2.34 -5.69
C ALA A 67 4.61 -2.10 -4.48
N LEU A 68 5.17 -1.80 -3.31
CA LEU A 68 4.39 -1.54 -2.09
C LEU A 68 3.60 -0.23 -2.20
N THR A 69 4.16 0.83 -2.77
CA THR A 69 3.45 2.08 -3.06
C THR A 69 2.32 1.86 -4.08
N ALA A 70 2.58 1.09 -5.15
CA ALA A 70 1.57 0.76 -6.14
C ALA A 70 0.41 -0.04 -5.52
N MET A 71 0.73 -1.07 -4.73
CA MET A 71 -0.27 -1.83 -3.97
C MET A 71 -1.05 -0.94 -3.02
N GLY A 72 -0.40 0.00 -2.31
CA GLY A 72 -1.09 0.96 -1.45
C GLY A 72 -2.06 1.87 -2.22
N GLY A 73 -1.69 2.29 -3.44
CA GLY A 73 -2.55 3.05 -4.35
C GLY A 73 -3.74 2.25 -4.86
N ASP A 74 -3.50 1.00 -5.29
CA ASP A 74 -4.55 0.09 -5.76
C ASP A 74 -5.54 -0.24 -4.64
N ILE A 75 -5.04 -0.48 -3.42
CA ILE A 75 -5.86 -0.75 -2.25
C ILE A 75 -6.68 0.47 -1.84
N ARG A 76 -6.10 1.67 -1.89
CA ARG A 76 -6.83 2.93 -1.60
C ARG A 76 -7.93 3.18 -2.65
N THR A 77 -7.64 2.88 -3.92
CA THR A 77 -8.62 2.95 -5.01
C THR A 77 -9.75 1.93 -4.80
N ALA A 78 -9.41 0.69 -4.44
CA ALA A 78 -10.40 -0.32 -4.10
C ALA A 78 -11.28 0.10 -2.91
N ALA A 79 -10.67 0.65 -1.85
CA ALA A 79 -11.40 1.16 -0.69
C ALA A 79 -12.39 2.27 -1.07
N ASN A 80 -11.97 3.25 -1.88
CA ASN A 80 -12.85 4.32 -2.34
C ASN A 80 -14.00 3.79 -3.21
N ASN A 81 -13.72 2.82 -4.09
CA ASN A 81 -14.75 2.19 -4.92
C ASN A 81 -15.78 1.42 -4.07
N TYR A 82 -15.33 0.79 -2.98
CA TYR A 82 -16.22 0.15 -2.01
C TYR A 82 -17.09 1.19 -1.27
N ASP A 83 -16.49 2.27 -0.77
CA ASP A 83 -17.22 3.34 -0.06
C ASP A 83 -18.29 3.97 -0.99
N THR A 84 -17.93 4.31 -2.23
CA THR A 84 -18.87 4.87 -3.22
C THR A 84 -19.98 3.90 -3.61
N GLY A 85 -19.66 2.62 -3.82
CA GLY A 85 -20.67 1.62 -4.16
C GLY A 85 -21.71 1.42 -3.06
N ASP A 86 -21.29 1.48 -1.79
CA ASP A 86 -22.19 1.34 -0.64
C ASP A 86 -23.08 2.59 -0.46
N GLU A 87 -22.54 3.79 -0.67
CA GLU A 87 -23.30 5.05 -0.68
C GLU A 87 -24.35 5.10 -1.79
N GLU A 88 -24.00 4.69 -3.01
CA GLU A 88 -24.94 4.61 -4.14
C GLU A 88 -26.05 3.60 -3.88
N GLN A 89 -25.71 2.42 -3.34
CA GLN A 89 -26.70 1.39 -3.02
C GLN A 89 -27.62 1.81 -1.87
N SER A 90 -27.09 2.47 -0.84
CA SER A 90 -27.87 3.04 0.25
C SER A 90 -28.84 4.12 -0.26
N SER A 91 -28.35 5.01 -1.13
CA SER A 91 -29.17 6.05 -1.76
C SER A 91 -30.29 5.46 -2.64
N ALA A 92 -29.97 4.42 -3.42
CA ALA A 92 -30.95 3.69 -4.21
C ALA A 92 -32.01 3.01 -3.33
N MET A 93 -31.60 2.38 -2.22
CA MET A 93 -32.54 1.77 -1.26
C MET A 93 -33.43 2.81 -0.58
N GLN A 94 -32.88 3.98 -0.19
CA GLN A 94 -33.67 5.07 0.38
C GLN A 94 -34.68 5.63 -0.63
N SER A 95 -34.29 5.75 -1.90
CA SER A 95 -35.19 6.15 -2.99
C SER A 95 -36.34 5.14 -3.21
N VAL A 96 -36.00 3.85 -3.22
CA VAL A 96 -37.00 2.77 -3.31
C VAL A 96 -37.92 2.78 -2.10
N GLN A 97 -37.39 2.90 -0.88
CA GLN A 97 -38.18 2.96 0.35
C GLN A 97 -39.13 4.17 0.36
N SER A 98 -38.64 5.34 -0.07
CA SER A 98 -39.46 6.55 -0.22
C SER A 98 -40.60 6.34 -1.23
N THR A 99 -40.30 5.76 -2.39
CA THR A 99 -41.27 5.47 -3.44
C THR A 99 -42.33 4.47 -2.97
N THR A 100 -41.92 3.37 -2.34
CA THR A 100 -42.84 2.35 -1.80
C THR A 100 -43.72 2.91 -0.69
N THR A 101 -43.17 3.73 0.22
CA THR A 101 -43.94 4.37 1.29
C THR A 101 -44.97 5.35 0.71
N GLY A 102 -44.61 6.13 -0.31
CA GLY A 102 -45.52 7.05 -1.00
C GLY A 102 -46.67 6.35 -1.72
N ILE A 103 -46.40 5.23 -2.40
CA ILE A 103 -47.45 4.42 -3.05
C ILE A 103 -48.41 3.85 -1.99
N THR A 104 -47.90 3.36 -0.87
CA THR A 104 -48.73 2.76 0.19
C THR A 104 -49.59 3.81 0.90
N ALA A 105 -49.08 5.04 1.08
CA ALA A 105 -49.82 6.15 1.66
C ALA A 105 -50.93 6.71 0.75
N GLY A 106 -50.81 6.58 -0.58
CA GLY A 106 -51.83 7.00 -1.54
C GLY A 106 -52.98 6.01 -1.71
N LEU A 107 -52.89 4.81 -1.13
CA LEU A 107 -53.90 3.75 -1.19
C LEU A 107 -54.71 3.62 0.12
N ALA A 108 -54.41 4.42 1.14
CA ALA A 108 -55.14 4.53 2.41
C ALA A 108 -56.08 5.75 2.39
#